data_AF-A0A535EI57-F1
#
_entry.id   AF-A0A535EI57-F1
#
_cell.length_a   1.000
_cell.length_b   1.000
_cell.length_c   1.000
_cell.angle_alpha   90.00
_cell.angle_beta   90.00
_cell.angle_gamma   90.00
#
_symmetry.space_group_name_H-M   'P 1'
#
loop_
_entity.id
_entity.type
_entity.pdbx_description
1 polymer ?
#
loop_
_entity_poly.entity_id
_entity_poly.type
_entity_poly.pdbx_seq_one_letter_code
_entity_poly.pdbx_strand_id
1 'polypeptide(L)' 'MTKKIAVSLPDDLVAAARRAVDEGRAASVSAYVATALARQVREDDVTALLADMRAEHGAPSADDYAWADQVLGLA' A
#
# COMPACT_ATOMS: atom_id res chain seq x y z
N MET A 1 7.37 -1.13 20.69
CA MET A 1 6.23 -1.41 21.59
C MET A 1 5.04 -1.83 20.74
N THR A 2 4.37 -2.94 21.05
CA THR A 2 3.18 -3.41 20.32
C THR A 2 1.94 -3.32 21.21
N LYS A 3 0.79 -2.96 20.64
CA LYS A 3 -0.51 -2.94 21.34
C LYS A 3 -1.38 -4.08 20.80
N LYS A 4 -2.12 -4.75 21.68
CA LYS A 4 -3.12 -5.76 21.28
C LYS A 4 -4.42 -5.06 20.92
N ILE A 5 -4.97 -5.42 19.76
CA ILE A 5 -6.25 -4.91 19.27
C ILE A 5 -7.06 -6.15 18.87
N ALA A 6 -8.32 -6.21 19.30
CA ALA A 6 -9.26 -7.23 18.83
C ALA A 6 -10.06 -6.65 17.65
N VAL A 7 -10.03 -7.33 16.52
CA VAL A 7 -10.76 -6.93 15.31
C VAL A 7 -11.47 -8.14 14.71
N SER A 8 -12.66 -7.93 14.16
CA SER A 8 -13.35 -8.94 13.36
C SER A 8 -12.80 -8.90 11.94
N LEU A 9 -12.45 -10.06 11.40
CA LEU A 9 -11.98 -10.22 10.03
C LEU A 9 -12.80 -11.32 9.34
N PRO A 10 -13.09 -11.18 8.04
CA PRO A 10 -13.57 -12.27 7.21
C PRO A 10 -12.73 -13.56 7.36
N ASP A 11 -13.40 -14.71 7.37
CA ASP A 11 -12.76 -16.02 7.63
C ASP A 11 -11.68 -16.36 6.60
N ASP A 12 -11.88 -15.95 5.35
CA ASP A 12 -10.93 -16.12 4.24
C ASP A 12 -9.63 -15.33 4.47
N LEU A 13 -9.72 -14.11 5.02
CA LEU A 13 -8.55 -13.31 5.40
C LEU A 13 -7.78 -13.93 6.57
N VAL A 14 -8.50 -14.49 7.55
CA VAL A 14 -7.87 -15.24 8.65
C VAL A 14 -7.15 -16.48 8.13
N ALA A 15 -7.78 -17.22 7.22
CA ALA A 15 -7.18 -18.40 6.58
C ALA A 15 -5.93 -18.03 5.76
N ALA A 16 -5.98 -16.93 5.01
CA ALA A 16 -4.83 -16.44 4.25
C ALA A 16 -3.65 -16.04 5.15
N ALA A 17 -3.92 -15.37 6.28
CA ALA A 17 -2.89 -15.01 7.24
C ALA A 17 -2.25 -16.24 7.90
N ARG A 18 -3.06 -17.26 8.26
CA ARG A 18 -2.55 -18.53 8.80
C ARG A 18 -1.67 -19.26 7.78
N ARG A 19 -2.15 -19.40 6.54
CA ARG A 19 -1.38 -20.01 5.45
C ARG A 19 -0.04 -19.31 5.23
N ALA A 20 0.01 -17.98 5.35
CA ALA A 20 1.26 -17.23 5.25
C ALA A 20 2.26 -17.55 6.35
N VAL A 21 1.78 -17.88 7.55
CA VAL A 21 2.64 -18.33 8.65
C VAL A 21 3.10 -19.76 8.41
N ASP A 22 2.19 -20.65 8.00
CA ASP A 22 2.50 -22.06 7.74
C ASP A 22 3.53 -22.23 6.60
N GLU A 23 3.47 -21.36 5.60
CA GLU A 23 4.43 -21.30 4.49
C GLU A 23 5.72 -20.54 4.83
N GLY A 24 5.88 -20.06 6.08
CA GLY A 24 7.07 -19.33 6.52
C GLY A 24 7.22 -17.91 5.95
N ARG A 25 6.21 -17.40 5.25
CA ARG A 25 6.19 -16.03 4.70
C ARG A 25 5.96 -14.96 5.77
N ALA A 26 5.47 -15.34 6.96
CA ALA A 26 5.31 -14.46 8.10
C ALA A 26 5.62 -15.20 9.41
N ALA A 27 6.26 -14.50 10.36
CA ALA A 27 6.62 -15.09 11.66
C ALA A 27 5.41 -15.34 12.58
N SER A 28 4.28 -14.67 12.34
CA SER A 28 3.01 -14.84 13.06
C SER A 28 1.88 -14.13 12.32
N VAL A 29 0.62 -14.42 12.70
CA VAL A 29 -0.55 -13.70 12.19
C VAL A 29 -0.46 -12.20 12.51
N SER A 30 -0.01 -11.83 13.71
CA SER A 30 0.19 -10.43 14.06
C SER A 30 1.26 -9.75 13.21
N ALA A 31 2.35 -10.45 12.87
CA ALA A 31 3.38 -9.93 11.98
C ALA A 31 2.86 -9.76 10.54
N TYR A 32 2.05 -10.71 10.06
CA TYR A 32 1.39 -10.62 8.76
C TYR A 32 0.49 -9.38 8.67
N VAL A 33 -0.39 -9.19 9.66
CA VAL A 33 -1.30 -8.04 9.72
C VAL A 33 -0.53 -6.73 9.88
N ALA A 34 0.49 -6.67 10.74
CA ALA A 34 1.30 -5.48 10.92
C ALA A 34 2.02 -5.07 9.61
N THR A 35 2.50 -6.05 8.83
CA THR A 35 3.13 -5.80 7.53
C THR A 35 2.14 -5.24 6.52
N ALA A 36 0.94 -5.82 6.45
CA ALA A 36 -0.14 -5.34 5.58
C ALA A 36 -0.58 -3.91 5.95
N LEU A 37 -0.77 -3.63 7.24
CA LEU A 37 -1.10 -2.28 7.72
C LEU A 37 0.01 -1.27 7.43
N ALA A 38 1.27 -1.65 7.64
CA ALA A 38 2.39 -0.76 7.33
C ALA A 38 2.48 -0.45 5.82
N ARG A 39 2.13 -1.41 4.96
CA ARG A 39 2.03 -1.18 3.52
C ARG A 39 0.89 -0.22 3.19
N GLN A 40 -0.30 -0.45 3.74
CA GLN A 40 -1.46 0.42 3.53
C GLN A 40 -1.16 1.86 3.94
N VAL A 41 -0.57 2.08 5.13
CA VAL A 41 -0.22 3.42 5.61
C VAL A 41 0.74 4.14 4.65
N ARG A 42 1.73 3.43 4.08
CA ARG A 42 2.63 4.04 3.09
C ARG A 42 1.92 4.37 1.78
N GLU A 43 1.03 3.50 1.31
CA GLU A 43 0.27 3.74 0.08
C GLU A 43 -0.72 4.91 0.26
N ASP A 44 -1.37 4.99 1.41
CA ASP A 44 -2.25 6.11 1.79
C ASP A 44 -1.46 7.42 1.89
N ASP A 45 -0.26 7.41 2.48
CA ASP A 45 0.63 8.58 2.58
C ASP A 45 1.08 9.09 1.20
N VAL A 46 1.49 8.18 0.30
CA VAL A 46 1.84 8.54 -1.08
C VAL A 46 0.62 9.10 -1.82
N THR A 47 -0.55 8.50 -1.63
CA THR A 47 -1.79 8.96 -2.28
C THR A 47 -2.19 10.34 -1.78
N ALA A 48 -2.07 10.59 -0.47
CA ALA A 48 -2.33 11.88 0.14
C ALA A 48 -1.37 12.95 -0.38
N LEU A 49 -0.06 12.66 -0.42
CA LEU A 49 0.95 13.56 -0.98
C LEU A 49 0.64 13.94 -2.43
N LEU A 50 0.29 12.95 -3.27
CA LEU A 50 -0.07 13.21 -4.67
C LEU A 50 -1.35 14.03 -4.79
N ALA A 51 -2.33 13.85 -3.90
CA ALA A 51 -3.54 14.65 -3.87
C ALA A 51 -3.24 16.11 -3.50
N ASP A 52 -2.38 16.35 -2.51
CA ASP A 52 -1.96 17.68 -2.11
C ASP A 52 -1.23 18.41 -3.24
N MET A 53 -0.29 17.74 -3.92
CA MET A 53 0.42 18.30 -5.08
C MET A 53 -0.54 18.70 -6.21
N ARG A 54 -1.57 17.88 -6.47
CA ARG A 54 -2.58 18.17 -7.49
C ARG A 54 -3.51 19.32 -7.06
N ALA A 55 -3.80 19.45 -5.78
CA ALA A 55 -4.59 20.56 -5.26
C ALA A 55 -3.83 21.89 -5.39
N GLU A 56 -2.51 21.89 -5.19
CA GLU A 56 -1.67 23.09 -5.27
C GLU A 56 -1.32 23.49 -6.72
N HIS A 57 -0.99 22.52 -7.56
CA HIS A 57 -0.42 22.79 -8.89
C HIS A 57 -1.33 22.38 -10.06
N GLY A 58 -2.44 21.72 -9.78
CA GLY A 58 -3.29 21.08 -10.80
C GLY A 58 -2.81 19.68 -11.18
N ALA A 59 -3.63 18.96 -11.94
CA ALA A 59 -3.25 17.66 -12.48
C ALA A 59 -2.31 17.83 -13.70
N PRO A 60 -1.33 16.93 -13.92
CA PRO A 60 -0.51 16.95 -15.13
C PRO A 60 -1.36 16.88 -16.39
N SER A 61 -0.96 17.64 -17.40
CA SER A 61 -1.59 17.68 -18.72
C SER A 61 -1.18 16.49 -19.58
N ALA A 62 -1.85 16.30 -20.72
CA ALA A 62 -1.47 15.27 -21.70
C ALA A 62 -0.05 15.50 -22.25
N ASP A 63 0.36 16.77 -22.42
CA ASP A 63 1.70 17.12 -22.89
C ASP A 63 2.77 16.76 -21.85
N ASP A 64 2.47 16.92 -20.56
CA ASP A 64 3.38 16.50 -19.47
C ASP A 64 3.61 14.99 -19.47
N TYR A 65 2.56 14.19 -19.72
CA TYR A 65 2.69 12.74 -19.83
C TYR A 65 3.46 12.34 -21.10
N ALA A 66 3.18 12.97 -22.24
CA ALA A 66 3.90 12.70 -23.48
C ALA A 66 5.40 13.01 -23.36
N TRP A 67 5.75 14.12 -22.70
CA TRP A 67 7.13 14.44 -22.37
C TRP A 67 7.77 13.39 -21.44
N ALA A 68 7.04 12.95 -20.41
CA ALA A 68 7.53 11.93 -19.48
C ALA A 68 7.81 10.60 -20.18
N ASP A 69 6.90 10.12 -21.04
CA ASP A 69 7.08 8.87 -21.79
C ASP A 69 8.31 8.91 -22.70
N GLN A 70 8.58 10.06 -23.34
CA GLN A 70 9.77 10.26 -24.15
C GLN A 70 11.06 10.19 -23.31
N VAL A 71 11.10 10.83 -22.14
CA VAL A 71 12.29 10.85 -21.26
C VAL A 71 12.53 9.47 -20.63
N LEU A 72 11.45 8.73 -20.33
CA LEU A 72 11.52 7.39 -19.73
C LEU A 72 11.77 6.28 -20.77
N GLY A 73 11.77 6.61 -22.07
CA GLY A 73 11.98 5.64 -23.16
C GLY A 73 10.80 4.67 -23.34
N LEU A 74 9.59 5.12 -23.02
CA LEU A 74 8.34 4.36 -23.15
C LEU A 74 7.60 4.66 -24.47
N ALA A 75 8.07 5.68 -25.21
CA ALA A 75 7.54 6.14 -26.49
C ALA A 75 8.22 5.50 -27.70
#